data_AF-K1SAW2-F1
#
_entry.id   AF-K1SAW2-F1
#
_cell.length_a   1.000
_cell.length_b   1.000
_cell.length_c   1.000
_cell.angle_alpha   90.00
_cell.angle_beta   90.00
_cell.angle_gamma   90.00
#
_symmetry.space_group_name_H-M   'P 1'
#
loop_
_entity.id
_entity.type
_entity.pdbx_description
1 polymer ?
#
loop_
_entity_poly.entity_id
_entity_poly.type
_entity_poly.pdbx_seq_one_letter_code
_entity_poly.pdbx_strand_id
1 'polypeptide(L)'
;MVICAFTGLLTPLGDTPYTYLYKTMKGNTTENISEHLPLTLINNPELLVVITAVFALLIFTDVKIRLKDLFMLAGLAFLMFMTRRQESMFLLFGAAILTKMIVELFDKYDERGLKELEKLLATSLGTTVAFLIVVLFSVIEVKPKLNDKYVSTSTYPVEAAAWMKENLDLDNIKLFNEYNYGSYLLYQDIPVFIDSR
;
A
#
# COMPACT_ATOMS: atom_id res chain seq x y z
N MET A 1 7.31 -26.45 -1.63
CA MET A 1 7.97 -25.79 -0.48
C MET A 1 9.48 -25.95 -0.50
N VAL A 2 10.06 -27.16 -0.47
CA VAL A 2 11.54 -27.34 -0.44
C VAL A 2 12.23 -26.69 -1.64
N ILE A 3 11.69 -26.86 -2.85
CA ILE A 3 12.23 -26.23 -4.06
C ILE A 3 12.21 -24.70 -3.93
N CYS A 4 11.11 -24.10 -3.44
CA CYS A 4 11.00 -22.66 -3.19
C CYS A 4 11.97 -22.15 -2.11
N ALA A 5 12.37 -23.01 -1.18
CA ALA A 5 13.36 -22.65 -0.18
C ALA A 5 14.77 -22.55 -0.78
N PHE A 6 15.06 -23.20 -1.92
CA PHE A 6 16.38 -23.13 -2.58
C PHE A 6 16.41 -22.13 -3.75
N THR A 7 15.27 -21.64 -4.23
CA THR A 7 15.22 -20.64 -5.31
C THR A 7 15.88 -19.31 -4.93
N GLY A 8 16.00 -18.99 -3.64
CA GLY A 8 16.75 -17.82 -3.17
C GLY A 8 18.23 -17.87 -3.55
N LEU A 9 18.85 -19.06 -3.54
CA LEU A 9 20.25 -19.25 -3.95
C LEU A 9 20.48 -19.07 -5.45
N LEU A 10 19.43 -19.18 -6.27
CA LEU A 10 19.49 -18.96 -7.72
C LEU A 10 19.37 -17.47 -8.08
N THR A 11 19.07 -16.60 -7.11
CA THR A 11 19.04 -15.17 -7.34
C THR A 11 20.46 -14.61 -7.42
N PRO A 12 20.71 -13.56 -8.21
CA PRO A 12 22.01 -12.88 -8.23
C PRO A 12 22.40 -12.24 -6.88
N LEU A 13 21.49 -12.27 -5.89
CA LEU A 13 21.66 -11.74 -4.54
C LEU A 13 22.24 -12.77 -3.55
N GLY A 14 22.43 -14.03 -3.97
CA GLY A 14 23.08 -15.07 -3.17
C GLY A 14 22.31 -15.45 -1.90
N ASP A 15 22.93 -15.27 -0.74
CA ASP A 15 22.37 -15.61 0.59
C ASP A 15 21.45 -14.51 1.17
N THR A 16 21.40 -13.35 0.52
CA THR A 16 20.62 -12.18 0.95
C THR A 16 19.16 -12.52 1.22
N PRO A 17 18.43 -13.30 0.38
CA PRO A 17 17.03 -13.65 0.66
C PRO A 17 16.79 -14.34 2.00
N TYR A 18 17.79 -15.04 2.54
CA TYR A 18 17.70 -15.75 3.83
C TYR A 18 18.17 -14.91 5.00
N THR A 19 19.09 -13.97 4.76
CA THR A 19 19.71 -13.14 5.81
C THR A 19 19.11 -11.75 5.92
N TYR A 20 18.34 -11.31 4.93
CA TYR A 20 17.79 -9.95 4.85
C TYR A 20 16.95 -9.59 6.06
N LEU A 21 15.93 -10.40 6.40
CA LEU A 21 15.07 -10.13 7.55
C LEU A 21 15.88 -9.97 8.85
N TYR A 22 16.82 -10.88 9.09
CA TYR A 22 17.69 -10.82 10.26
C TYR A 22 18.57 -9.55 10.26
N LYS A 23 19.19 -9.22 9.12
CA LYS A 23 20.04 -8.02 8.98
C LYS A 23 19.23 -6.74 9.14
N THR A 24 18.02 -6.66 8.59
CA THR A 24 17.12 -5.50 8.70
C THR A 24 16.60 -5.30 10.13
N MET A 25 16.28 -6.41 10.83
CA MET A 25 15.84 -6.34 12.23
C MET A 25 17.00 -6.13 13.22
N LYS A 26 18.25 -6.28 12.78
CA LYS A 26 19.44 -6.09 13.60
C LYS A 26 19.87 -4.62 13.57
N GLY A 27 19.41 -3.85 14.56
CA GLY A 27 19.79 -2.45 14.75
C GLY A 27 18.58 -1.55 14.98
N ASN A 28 18.77 -0.24 14.84
CA ASN A 28 17.75 0.79 14.98
C ASN A 28 17.43 1.51 13.66
N THR A 29 17.93 1.01 12.52
CA THR A 29 17.76 1.64 11.21
C THR A 29 16.27 1.79 10.86
N THR A 30 15.45 0.77 11.17
CA THR A 30 14.00 0.78 10.90
C THR A 30 13.24 1.88 11.63
N GLU A 31 13.76 2.38 12.75
CA GLU A 31 13.11 3.47 13.51
C GLU A 31 13.21 4.83 12.78
N ASN A 32 14.18 4.97 11.88
CA ASN A 32 14.44 6.21 11.15
C ASN A 32 13.88 6.18 9.72
N ILE A 33 13.29 5.06 9.30
CA ILE A 33 12.68 4.92 7.97
C ILE A 33 11.22 5.33 8.07
N SER A 34 10.84 6.35 7.30
CA SER A 34 9.49 6.94 7.34
C SER A 34 8.37 5.94 7.07
N GLU A 35 8.61 4.91 6.24
CA GLU A 35 7.64 3.85 5.93
C GLU A 35 7.38 2.89 7.09
N HIS A 36 8.34 2.76 8.01
CA HIS A 36 8.27 1.87 9.17
C HIS A 36 7.63 2.54 10.39
N LEU A 37 7.46 3.86 10.35
CA LEU A 37 6.83 4.61 11.42
C LEU A 37 5.36 4.19 11.62
N PRO A 38 4.83 4.38 12.85
CA PRO A 38 3.42 4.18 13.13
C PRO A 38 2.51 5.00 12.22
N LEU A 39 1.37 4.43 11.86
CA LEU A 39 0.39 5.14 11.06
C LEU A 39 -0.36 6.19 11.90
N THR A 40 -0.40 7.41 11.40
CA THR A 40 -1.16 8.52 11.97
C THR A 40 -2.50 8.65 11.24
N LEU A 41 -3.59 8.23 11.88
CA LEU A 41 -4.94 8.19 11.27
C LEU A 41 -5.41 9.52 10.71
N ILE A 42 -5.10 10.63 11.40
CA ILE A 42 -5.51 11.96 10.97
C ILE A 42 -4.94 12.36 9.60
N ASN A 43 -3.82 11.75 9.20
CA ASN A 43 -3.17 11.98 7.92
C ASN A 43 -3.69 11.05 6.80
N ASN A 44 -4.59 10.11 7.10
CA ASN A 44 -5.10 9.11 6.16
C ASN A 44 -6.64 9.01 6.28
N PRO A 45 -7.39 10.00 5.74
CA PRO A 45 -8.85 10.05 5.88
C PRO A 45 -9.56 8.86 5.23
N GLU A 46 -9.03 8.30 4.14
CA GLU A 46 -9.58 7.14 3.44
C GLU A 46 -9.63 5.93 4.35
N LEU A 47 -8.54 5.69 5.09
CA LEU A 47 -8.43 4.59 6.02
C LEU A 47 -9.38 4.77 7.22
N LEU A 48 -9.55 6.01 7.69
CA LEU A 48 -10.51 6.34 8.75
C LEU A 48 -11.93 5.99 8.32
N VAL A 49 -12.32 6.29 7.07
CA VAL A 49 -13.63 5.93 6.51
C VAL A 49 -13.80 4.40 6.50
N VAL A 50 -12.80 3.64 6.04
CA VAL A 50 -12.87 2.17 6.00
C VAL A 50 -13.04 1.58 7.40
N ILE A 51 -12.23 2.01 8.36
CA ILE A 51 -12.32 1.53 9.75
C ILE A 51 -13.68 1.88 10.36
N THR A 52 -14.17 3.10 10.10
CA THR A 52 -15.48 3.54 10.59
C THR A 52 -16.61 2.72 9.97
N ALA A 53 -16.54 2.38 8.68
CA ALA A 53 -17.53 1.52 8.03
C ALA A 53 -17.54 0.10 8.62
N VAL A 54 -16.37 -0.48 8.89
CA VAL A 54 -16.26 -1.78 9.57
C VAL A 54 -16.91 -1.73 10.96
N PHE A 55 -16.60 -0.70 11.76
CA PHE A 55 -17.22 -0.55 13.08
C PHE A 55 -18.72 -0.28 12.99
N ALA A 56 -19.17 0.52 12.03
CA ALA A 56 -20.59 0.79 11.83
C ALA A 56 -21.36 -0.51 11.54
N LEU A 57 -20.83 -1.38 10.68
CA LEU A 57 -21.40 -2.69 10.43
C LEU A 57 -21.42 -3.56 11.70
N LEU A 58 -20.33 -3.61 12.46
CA LEU A 58 -20.26 -4.45 13.67
C LEU A 58 -21.14 -3.95 14.84
N ILE A 59 -21.33 -2.64 14.96
CA ILE A 59 -22.05 -2.03 16.09
C ILE A 59 -23.53 -1.87 15.80
N PHE A 60 -23.89 -1.41 14.60
CA PHE A 60 -25.28 -1.06 14.25
C PHE A 60 -26.04 -2.18 13.55
N THR A 61 -25.38 -3.29 13.22
CA THR A 61 -26.01 -4.40 12.51
C THR A 61 -25.71 -5.72 13.20
N ASP A 62 -26.62 -6.68 13.08
CA ASP A 62 -26.47 -8.00 13.68
C ASP A 62 -25.75 -8.99 12.73
N VAL A 63 -24.81 -8.51 11.91
CA VAL A 63 -24.01 -9.30 10.96
C VAL A 63 -22.98 -10.14 11.74
N LYS A 64 -22.88 -11.44 11.47
CA LYS A 64 -21.99 -12.34 12.20
C LYS A 64 -20.64 -12.49 11.50
N ILE A 65 -19.67 -11.71 11.96
CA ILE A 65 -18.27 -11.95 11.57
C ILE A 65 -17.76 -13.28 12.19
N ARG A 66 -17.13 -14.12 11.36
CA ARG A 66 -16.44 -15.32 11.86
C ARG A 66 -15.24 -14.90 12.70
N LEU A 67 -14.97 -15.62 13.78
CA LEU A 67 -13.85 -15.32 14.67
C LEU A 67 -12.49 -15.24 13.95
N LYS A 68 -12.25 -16.11 12.96
CA LYS A 68 -11.03 -16.06 12.13
C LYS A 68 -10.91 -14.78 11.29
N ASP A 69 -12.03 -14.27 10.79
CA ASP A 69 -12.07 -13.07 9.96
C ASP A 69 -11.91 -11.82 10.86
N LEU A 70 -12.48 -11.85 12.07
CA LEU A 70 -12.26 -10.84 13.10
C LEU A 70 -10.80 -10.75 13.51
N PHE A 71 -10.15 -11.89 13.83
CA PHE A 71 -8.73 -11.91 14.18
C PHE A 71 -7.84 -11.47 13.01
N MET A 72 -8.19 -11.81 11.77
CA MET A 72 -7.46 -11.33 10.59
C MET A 72 -7.57 -9.81 10.46
N LEU A 73 -8.78 -9.24 10.52
CA LEU A 73 -8.99 -7.79 10.46
C LEU A 73 -8.28 -7.06 11.60
N ALA A 74 -8.47 -7.53 12.85
CA ALA A 74 -7.86 -6.91 14.02
C ALA A 74 -6.33 -7.01 14.00
N GLY A 75 -5.77 -8.15 13.58
CA GLY A 75 -4.34 -8.35 13.44
C GLY A 75 -3.73 -7.46 12.35
N LEU A 76 -4.36 -7.37 11.19
CA LEU A 76 -3.91 -6.48 10.11
C LEU A 76 -4.04 -5.01 10.50
N ALA A 77 -5.13 -4.63 11.18
CA ALA A 77 -5.31 -3.27 11.69
C ALA A 77 -4.21 -2.92 12.71
N PHE A 78 -3.92 -3.83 13.64
CA PHE A 78 -2.83 -3.67 14.59
C PHE A 78 -1.47 -3.50 13.88
N LEU A 79 -1.15 -4.36 12.92
CA LEU A 79 0.10 -4.28 12.15
C LEU A 79 0.22 -2.96 11.36
N MET A 80 -0.89 -2.49 10.79
CA MET A 80 -0.96 -1.19 10.11
C MET A 80 -0.74 -0.02 11.06
N PHE A 81 -1.28 -0.07 12.28
CA PHE A 81 -0.98 0.96 13.29
C PHE A 81 0.48 0.97 13.71
N MET A 82 1.11 -0.21 13.78
CA MET A 82 2.54 -0.33 14.09
C MET A 82 3.44 0.19 12.96
N THR A 83 3.03 0.00 11.70
CA THR A 83 3.87 0.32 10.54
C THR A 83 3.00 0.67 9.33
N ARG A 84 3.16 1.88 8.77
CA ARG A 84 2.42 2.37 7.59
C ARG A 84 2.47 1.42 6.39
N ARG A 85 3.59 0.73 6.18
CA ARG A 85 3.75 -0.24 5.09
C ARG A 85 2.70 -1.37 5.06
N GLN A 86 2.07 -1.67 6.20
CA GLN A 86 1.04 -2.73 6.30
C GLN A 86 -0.36 -2.26 5.89
N GLU A 87 -0.55 -0.98 5.56
CA GLU A 87 -1.81 -0.43 5.05
C GLU A 87 -2.33 -1.19 3.82
N SER A 88 -1.45 -1.45 2.85
CA SER A 88 -1.80 -2.18 1.63
C SER A 88 -2.34 -3.58 1.92
N MET A 89 -1.76 -4.28 2.89
CA MET A 89 -2.21 -5.62 3.31
C MET A 89 -3.55 -5.56 4.01
N PHE A 90 -3.75 -4.56 4.87
CA PHE A 90 -5.05 -4.33 5.52
C PHE A 90 -6.14 -4.06 4.49
N LEU A 91 -5.91 -3.18 3.51
CA LEU A 91 -6.89 -2.88 2.46
C LEU A 91 -7.19 -4.10 1.59
N LEU A 92 -6.16 -4.82 1.13
CA LEU A 92 -6.31 -5.95 0.23
C LEU A 92 -7.08 -7.11 0.87
N PHE A 93 -6.66 -7.56 2.05
CA PHE A 93 -7.33 -8.68 2.74
C PHE A 93 -8.60 -8.25 3.48
N GLY A 94 -8.61 -7.03 4.00
CA GLY A 94 -9.76 -6.46 4.69
C GLY A 94 -10.95 -6.23 3.76
N ALA A 95 -10.71 -5.81 2.51
CA ALA A 95 -11.77 -5.67 1.51
C ALA A 95 -12.56 -6.97 1.31
N ALA A 96 -11.87 -8.11 1.21
CA ALA A 96 -12.54 -9.41 1.06
C ALA A 96 -13.39 -9.81 2.28
N ILE A 97 -13.01 -9.38 3.48
CA ILE A 97 -13.79 -9.62 4.71
C ILE A 97 -14.97 -8.66 4.77
N LEU A 98 -14.75 -7.38 4.45
CA LEU A 98 -15.80 -6.37 4.38
C LEU A 98 -16.90 -6.75 3.38
N THR A 99 -16.53 -7.25 2.20
CA THR A 99 -17.51 -7.74 1.21
C THR A 99 -18.36 -8.86 1.77
N LYS A 100 -17.79 -9.82 2.52
CA LYS A 100 -18.57 -10.89 3.17
C LYS A 100 -19.58 -10.32 4.17
N MET A 101 -19.16 -9.33 4.96
CA MET A 101 -20.04 -8.67 5.93
C MET A 101 -21.18 -7.91 5.23
N ILE A 102 -20.90 -7.25 4.11
CA ILE A 102 -21.91 -6.55 3.30
C ILE A 102 -22.90 -7.55 2.70
N VAL A 103 -22.41 -8.67 2.13
CA VAL A 103 -23.30 -9.72 1.59
C VAL A 103 -24.19 -10.28 2.70
N GLU A 104 -23.63 -10.61 3.87
CA GLU A 104 -24.41 -11.10 5.00
C GLU A 104 -25.43 -10.07 5.52
N LEU A 105 -25.11 -8.78 5.45
CA LEU A 105 -26.06 -7.71 5.74
C LEU A 105 -27.26 -7.77 4.79
N PHE A 106 -27.01 -7.83 3.48
CA PHE A 106 -28.09 -7.91 2.49
C PHE A 106 -28.87 -9.22 2.60
N ASP A 107 -28.21 -10.36 2.79
CA ASP A 107 -28.90 -11.64 3.01
C ASP A 107 -29.87 -11.58 4.20
N LYS A 108 -29.51 -10.85 5.26
CA LYS A 108 -30.32 -10.77 6.47
C LYS A 108 -31.46 -9.76 6.39
N TYR A 109 -31.24 -8.61 5.76
CA TYR A 109 -32.20 -7.51 5.77
C TYR A 109 -32.92 -7.29 4.43
N ASP A 110 -32.37 -7.75 3.30
CA ASP A 110 -32.97 -7.65 1.96
C ASP A 110 -32.50 -8.78 1.00
N GLU A 111 -32.78 -10.03 1.38
CA GLU A 111 -32.41 -11.23 0.60
C GLU A 111 -32.97 -11.19 -0.83
N ARG A 112 -34.18 -10.62 -0.99
CA ARG A 112 -34.84 -10.50 -2.29
C ARG A 112 -34.10 -9.50 -3.18
N GLY A 113 -33.76 -8.32 -2.65
CA GLY A 113 -32.99 -7.31 -3.38
C GLY A 113 -31.64 -7.86 -3.82
N LEU A 114 -30.94 -8.61 -2.96
CA LEU A 114 -29.68 -9.26 -3.32
C LEU A 114 -29.85 -10.23 -4.49
N LYS A 115 -30.85 -11.13 -4.44
CA LYS A 115 -31.12 -12.09 -5.52
C LYS A 115 -31.53 -11.43 -6.83
N GLU A 116 -32.29 -10.34 -6.78
CA GLU A 116 -32.65 -9.56 -7.97
C GLU A 116 -31.41 -8.89 -8.57
N LEU A 117 -30.52 -8.36 -7.74
CA LEU A 117 -29.25 -7.76 -8.15
C LEU A 117 -28.28 -8.78 -8.76
N GLU A 118 -28.15 -9.96 -8.16
CA GLU A 118 -27.38 -11.08 -8.71
C GLU A 118 -27.90 -11.50 -10.10
N LYS A 119 -29.22 -11.65 -10.25
CA LYS A 119 -29.84 -11.98 -11.54
C LYS A 119 -29.57 -10.91 -12.58
N LEU A 120 -29.68 -9.63 -12.21
CA LEU A 120 -29.42 -8.52 -13.10
C LEU A 120 -27.95 -8.53 -13.56
N LEU A 121 -27.01 -8.67 -12.63
CA LEU A 121 -25.57 -8.73 -12.93
C LEU A 121 -25.19 -9.94 -13.79
N ALA A 122 -25.86 -11.09 -13.60
CA ALA A 122 -25.66 -12.30 -14.41
C ALA A 122 -26.15 -12.18 -15.86
N THR A 123 -26.95 -11.17 -16.20
CA THR A 123 -27.32 -10.91 -17.60
C THR A 123 -26.13 -10.35 -18.39
N SER A 124 -26.11 -10.57 -19.71
CA SER A 124 -25.07 -10.02 -20.59
C SER A 124 -25.00 -8.49 -20.52
N LEU A 125 -26.16 -7.82 -20.48
CA LEU A 125 -26.24 -6.36 -20.30
C LEU A 125 -25.69 -5.94 -18.93
N GLY A 126 -26.11 -6.60 -17.85
CA GLY A 126 -25.63 -6.30 -16.49
C GLY A 126 -24.13 -6.50 -16.33
N THR A 127 -23.59 -7.61 -16.85
CA THR A 127 -22.15 -7.88 -16.86
C THR A 127 -21.39 -6.84 -17.66
N THR A 128 -21.92 -6.45 -18.83
CA THR A 128 -21.31 -5.41 -19.67
C THR A 128 -21.27 -4.07 -18.96
N VAL A 129 -22.37 -3.67 -18.32
CA VAL A 129 -22.45 -2.42 -17.54
C VAL A 129 -21.47 -2.46 -16.36
N ALA A 130 -21.42 -3.55 -15.61
CA ALA A 130 -20.48 -3.70 -14.50
C ALA A 130 -19.02 -3.60 -14.97
N PHE A 131 -18.68 -4.27 -16.08
CA PHE A 131 -17.36 -4.17 -16.68
C PHE A 131 -17.03 -2.74 -17.12
N LEU A 132 -17.96 -2.06 -17.78
CA LEU A 132 -17.78 -0.65 -18.21
C LEU A 132 -17.58 0.28 -17.01
N ILE A 133 -18.25 0.04 -15.89
CA ILE A 133 -18.04 0.80 -14.65
C ILE A 133 -16.61 0.61 -14.13
N VAL A 134 -16.12 -0.64 -14.09
CA VAL A 134 -14.73 -0.93 -13.67
C VAL A 134 -13.72 -0.26 -14.60
N VAL A 135 -13.94 -0.32 -15.92
CA VAL A 135 -13.10 0.36 -16.91
C VAL A 135 -13.14 1.87 -16.71
N LEU A 136 -14.32 2.45 -16.49
CA LEU A 136 -14.48 3.89 -16.25
C LEU A 136 -13.69 4.34 -15.03
N PHE A 137 -13.82 3.64 -13.89
CA PHE A 137 -13.03 3.94 -12.69
C PHE A 137 -11.54 3.80 -12.94
N SER A 138 -11.12 2.75 -13.66
CA SER A 138 -9.72 2.54 -14.02
C SER A 138 -9.18 3.69 -14.87
N VAL A 139 -9.96 4.17 -15.85
CA VAL A 139 -9.59 5.32 -16.69
C VAL A 139 -9.51 6.60 -15.87
N ILE A 140 -10.46 6.85 -14.96
CA ILE A 140 -10.43 8.03 -14.08
C ILE A 140 -9.16 8.03 -13.23
N GLU A 141 -8.76 6.88 -12.69
CA GLU A 141 -7.56 6.72 -11.85
C GLU A 141 -6.24 6.80 -12.64
N VAL A 142 -6.22 6.31 -13.88
CA VAL A 142 -5.00 6.25 -14.71
C VAL A 142 -4.76 7.55 -15.46
N LYS A 143 -5.81 8.20 -15.97
CA LYS A 143 -5.72 9.40 -16.82
C LYS A 143 -4.85 10.52 -16.22
N PRO A 144 -4.97 10.92 -14.93
CA PRO A 144 -4.10 11.96 -14.37
C PRO A 144 -2.63 11.52 -14.31
N LYS A 145 -2.37 10.21 -14.17
CA LYS A 145 -1.02 9.64 -14.03
C LYS A 145 -0.28 9.50 -15.37
N LEU A 146 -0.98 9.50 -16.50
CA LEU A 146 -0.38 9.36 -17.83
C LEU A 146 0.48 10.56 -18.24
N ASN A 147 0.10 11.76 -17.81
CA ASN A 147 0.81 13.00 -18.13
C ASN A 147 1.61 13.54 -16.94
N ASP A 148 1.66 12.78 -15.84
CA ASP A 148 2.35 13.22 -14.64
C ASP A 148 3.86 13.07 -14.81
N LYS A 149 4.62 13.98 -14.17
CA LYS A 149 6.08 13.87 -14.17
C LYS A 149 6.47 12.75 -13.21
N TYR A 150 7.30 11.82 -13.68
CA TYR A 150 7.85 10.76 -12.83
C TYR A 150 8.55 11.27 -11.56
N VAL A 151 9.09 12.49 -11.61
CA VAL A 151 9.68 13.17 -10.45
C VAL A 151 8.90 14.44 -10.17
N SER A 152 8.28 14.48 -9.00
CA SER A 152 7.63 15.68 -8.47
C SER A 152 8.68 16.70 -8.03
N THR A 153 8.65 17.90 -8.63
CA THR A 153 9.51 19.02 -8.24
C THR A 153 9.17 19.60 -6.87
N SER A 154 7.95 19.34 -6.35
CA SER A 154 7.56 19.79 -5.01
C SER A 154 7.99 18.83 -3.91
N THR A 155 8.21 17.56 -4.25
CA THR A 155 8.55 16.51 -3.28
C THR A 155 10.04 16.22 -3.28
N TYR A 156 10.68 16.25 -4.45
CA TYR A 156 12.11 15.98 -4.61
C TYR A 156 12.91 17.26 -4.83
N PRO A 157 14.18 17.30 -4.40
CA PRO A 157 15.04 18.48 -4.52
C PRO A 157 15.58 18.66 -5.96
N VAL A 158 14.69 18.75 -6.95
CA VAL A 158 15.04 18.77 -8.38
C VAL A 158 15.90 19.99 -8.73
N GLU A 159 15.47 21.18 -8.33
CA GLU A 159 16.19 22.43 -8.61
C GLU A 159 17.52 22.50 -7.85
N ALA A 160 17.54 22.03 -6.60
CA ALA A 160 18.77 21.96 -5.82
C ALA A 160 19.76 20.95 -6.43
N ALA A 161 19.30 19.80 -6.93
CA ALA A 161 20.15 18.84 -7.63
C ALA A 161 20.73 19.43 -8.93
N ALA A 162 19.92 20.15 -9.72
CA ALA A 162 20.40 20.85 -10.91
C ALA A 162 21.46 21.90 -10.55
N TRP A 163 21.19 22.73 -9.54
CA TRP A 163 22.12 23.75 -9.07
C TRP A 163 23.44 23.16 -8.57
N MET A 164 23.39 22.07 -7.79
CA MET A 164 24.60 21.39 -7.29
C MET A 164 25.47 20.88 -8.43
N LYS A 165 24.89 20.31 -9.49
CA LYS A 165 25.65 19.82 -10.65
C LYS A 165 26.34 20.95 -11.43
N GLU A 166 25.73 22.12 -11.48
CA GLU A 166 26.27 23.26 -12.23
C GLU A 166 27.29 24.08 -11.43
N ASN A 167 27.23 24.04 -10.10
CA ASN A 167 27.96 24.98 -9.23
C ASN A 167 28.94 24.32 -8.25
N LEU A 168 28.88 23.01 -8.03
CA LEU A 168 29.73 22.30 -7.07
C LEU A 168 30.60 21.24 -7.75
N ASP A 169 31.77 20.98 -7.15
CA ASP A 169 32.62 19.84 -7.50
C ASP A 169 32.08 18.56 -6.85
N LEU A 170 31.35 17.76 -7.64
CA LEU A 170 30.72 16.53 -7.18
C LEU A 170 31.72 15.42 -6.85
N ASP A 171 32.93 15.44 -7.41
CA ASP A 171 33.92 14.38 -7.17
C ASP A 171 34.49 14.46 -5.73
N ASN A 172 34.48 15.67 -5.15
CA ASN A 172 35.03 15.93 -3.82
C ASN A 172 33.98 16.41 -2.79
N ILE A 173 32.70 16.47 -3.17
CA ILE A 173 31.65 16.97 -2.30
C ILE A 173 31.42 16.03 -1.10
N LYS A 174 31.21 16.62 0.08
CA LYS A 174 30.73 15.91 1.28
C LYS A 174 29.31 16.35 1.56
N LEU A 175 28.35 15.63 1.00
CA LEU A 175 26.93 15.93 1.13
C LEU A 175 26.30 15.09 2.23
N PHE A 176 25.63 15.73 3.18
CA PHE A 176 24.73 15.06 4.13
C PHE A 176 23.29 15.23 3.64
N ASN A 177 22.63 14.13 3.30
CA ASN A 177 21.27 14.13 2.76
C ASN A 177 20.29 13.36 3.67
N GLU A 178 19.01 13.67 3.51
CA GLU A 178 17.93 12.92 4.15
C GLU A 178 17.70 11.58 3.40
N TYR A 179 17.26 10.56 4.15
CA TYR A 179 17.09 9.18 3.67
C TYR A 179 16.20 9.09 2.43
N ASN A 180 15.04 9.77 2.41
CA ASN A 180 14.07 9.67 1.33
C ASN A 180 14.53 10.34 0.02
N TYR A 181 15.55 11.19 0.07
CA TYR A 181 16.10 11.86 -1.12
C TYR A 181 17.33 11.17 -1.70
N GLY A 182 17.92 10.21 -0.97
CA GLY A 182 19.16 9.54 -1.36
C GLY A 182 19.07 8.88 -2.73
N SER A 183 18.00 8.13 -2.99
CA SER A 183 17.84 7.45 -4.29
C SER A 183 17.67 8.42 -5.45
N TYR A 184 17.02 9.58 -5.22
CA TYR A 184 16.87 10.60 -6.26
C TYR A 184 18.19 11.30 -6.58
N LEU A 185 18.97 11.64 -5.55
CA LEU A 185 20.28 12.26 -5.74
C LEU A 185 21.24 11.30 -6.44
N LEU A 186 21.24 10.02 -6.08
CA LEU A 186 21.97 8.98 -6.81
C LEU A 186 21.52 8.83 -8.27
N TYR A 187 20.20 8.91 -8.54
CA TYR A 187 19.68 8.93 -9.91
C TYR A 187 20.15 10.16 -10.72
N GLN A 188 20.57 11.23 -10.04
CA GLN A 188 21.15 12.43 -10.65
C GLN A 188 22.69 12.41 -10.66
N ASP A 189 23.32 11.27 -10.39
CA ASP A 189 24.78 11.09 -10.31
C ASP A 189 25.46 11.96 -9.23
N ILE A 190 24.72 12.31 -8.16
CA ILE A 190 25.24 13.06 -7.02
C ILE A 190 25.58 12.07 -5.90
N PRO A 191 26.81 12.09 -5.34
CA PRO A 191 27.16 11.19 -4.24
C PRO A 191 26.37 11.55 -2.97
N VAL A 192 25.90 10.51 -2.28
CA VAL A 192 25.03 10.63 -1.10
C VAL A 192 25.69 10.03 0.13
N PHE A 193 25.33 10.55 1.30
CA PHE A 193 25.69 9.96 2.58
C PHE A 193 24.85 8.73 2.92
N ILE A 194 23.55 8.77 2.58
CA ILE A 194 22.61 7.68 2.84
C ILE A 194 21.62 7.52 1.68
N ASP A 195 21.27 6.28 1.36
CA ASP A 195 20.30 5.91 0.32
C ASP A 195 19.10 5.16 0.90
N SER A 196 17.97 5.21 0.20
CA SER A 196 16.72 4.52 0.51
C SER A 196 16.60 3.10 -0.08
N ARG A 197 17.69 2.52 -0.61
CA ARG A 197 17.74 1.16 -1.16
C ARG A 197 18.27 0.14 -0.17
#